data_AF-A0A4P6RKT1-F1
#
_entry.id   AF-A0A4P6RKT1-F1
#
_cell.length_a   1.000
_cell.length_b   1.000
_cell.length_c   1.000
_cell.angle_alpha   90.00
_cell.angle_beta   90.00
_cell.angle_gamma   90.00
#
_symmetry.space_group_name_H-M   'P 1'
#
loop_
_entity.id
_entity.type
_entity.pdbx_description
1 polymer ?
#
loop_
_entity_poly.entity_id
_entity_poly.type
_entity_poly.pdbx_seq_one_letter_code
_entity_poly.pdbx_strand_id
1 'polypeptide(L)'
;MIEKVNISQALNSLSVKTNADFFYGEESSVPLKIKKNDFFNLLPFKNYGILEGSLDDIGSGFGYNSTGDGSGISGMFFCINYSQCRFQLKSDLLGNTLKARSSNFNGEWTNWKSISFT
;
A
#
# COMPACT_ATOMS: atom_id res chain seq x y z
N MET A 1 14.78 26.83 44.67
CA MET A 1 16.07 26.69 43.99
C MET A 1 15.78 25.91 42.71
N ILE A 2 15.95 26.50 41.52
CA ILE A 2 15.72 25.80 40.25
C ILE A 2 17.06 25.22 39.81
N GLU A 3 17.12 23.90 39.67
CA GLU A 3 18.32 23.19 39.21
C GLU A 3 18.54 23.46 37.73
N LYS A 4 19.67 24.07 37.37
CA LYS A 4 20.04 24.28 35.97
C LYS A 4 20.62 22.99 35.41
N VAL A 5 19.84 22.28 34.59
CA VAL A 5 20.31 21.08 33.88
C VAL A 5 21.16 21.50 32.68
N ASN A 6 22.37 20.93 32.57
CA ASN A 6 23.26 21.17 31.42
C ASN A 6 22.72 20.40 30.19
N ILE A 7 22.63 21.07 29.04
CA ILE A 7 22.20 20.48 27.76
C ILE A 7 22.99 19.21 27.43
N SER A 8 24.30 19.18 27.70
CA SER A 8 25.12 17.98 27.46
C SER A 8 24.69 16.79 28.34
N GLN A 9 24.27 17.04 29.58
CA GLN A 9 23.74 15.99 30.46
C GLN A 9 22.39 15.46 29.98
N ALA A 10 21.53 16.35 29.45
CA ALA A 10 20.23 15.96 28.89
C ALA A 10 20.41 15.09 27.63
N LEU A 11 21.30 15.48 26.72
CA LEU A 11 21.54 14.77 25.46
C LEU A 11 22.20 13.41 25.65
N ASN A 12 23.06 13.25 26.66
CA ASN A 12 23.73 11.98 26.97
C ASN A 12 22.77 10.87 27.43
N SER A 13 21.53 11.21 27.81
CA SER A 13 20.50 10.24 28.18
C SER A 13 19.71 9.68 26.98
N LEU A 14 19.88 10.26 25.79
CA LEU A 14 19.16 9.86 24.59
C LEU A 14 19.88 8.68 23.93
N SER A 15 19.13 7.62 23.64
CA SER A 15 19.61 6.46 22.87
C SER A 15 18.99 6.47 21.47
N VAL A 16 19.81 6.19 20.45
CA VAL A 16 19.32 6.00 19.08
C VAL A 16 18.51 4.71 19.03
N LYS A 17 17.19 4.81 18.80
CA LYS A 17 16.34 3.65 18.54
C LYS A 17 16.21 3.43 17.03
N THR A 18 16.71 2.29 16.55
CA THR A 18 16.59 1.87 15.14
C THR A 18 15.21 1.31 14.80
N ASN A 19 14.45 0.89 15.81
CA ASN A 19 13.07 0.39 15.69
C ASN A 19 12.10 1.35 16.38
N ALA A 20 11.64 2.38 15.67
CA ALA A 20 10.53 3.21 16.13
C ALA A 20 9.21 2.49 15.82
N ASP A 21 8.55 1.95 16.84
CA ASP A 21 7.25 1.28 16.72
C ASP A 21 6.10 2.25 16.40
N PHE A 22 6.35 3.55 16.51
CA PHE A 22 5.34 4.60 16.41
C PHE A 22 5.86 5.83 15.67
N PHE A 23 4.97 6.50 14.96
CA PHE A 23 5.13 7.87 14.49
C PHE A 23 4.48 8.82 15.49
N TYR A 24 5.15 9.94 15.77
CA TYR A 24 4.62 11.00 16.61
C TYR A 24 4.28 12.21 15.73
N GLY A 25 3.04 12.69 15.84
CA GLY A 25 2.60 13.96 15.28
C GLY A 25 2.41 14.99 16.39
N GLU A 26 2.72 16.25 16.13
CA GLU A 26 2.42 17.35 17.04
C GLU A 26 1.02 17.89 16.76
N GLU A 27 0.14 17.85 17.77
CA GLU A 27 -1.02 18.73 17.87
C GLU A 27 -0.78 19.66 19.06
N SER A 28 -1.34 20.88 19.00
CA SER A 28 -1.04 22.06 19.83
C SER A 28 -0.86 21.86 21.34
N SER A 29 -1.33 20.74 21.90
CA SER A 29 -1.12 20.40 23.31
C SER A 29 -1.06 18.89 23.62
N VAL A 30 -1.24 18.00 22.64
CA VAL A 30 -1.29 16.53 22.86
C VAL A 30 -0.47 15.82 21.80
N PRO A 31 0.59 15.07 22.17
CA PRO A 31 1.31 14.22 21.23
C PRO A 31 0.40 13.12 20.70
N LEU A 32 0.19 13.08 19.38
CA LEU A 32 -0.52 11.99 18.72
C LEU A 32 0.47 10.87 18.40
N LYS A 33 0.13 9.63 18.76
CA LYS A 33 0.98 8.46 18.59
C LYS A 33 0.26 7.42 17.73
N ILE A 34 0.80 7.15 16.54
CA ILE A 34 0.25 6.16 15.60
C ILE A 34 1.23 4.99 15.53
N LYS A 35 0.78 3.75 15.72
CA LYS A 35 1.64 2.58 15.48
C LYS A 35 2.06 2.58 14.02
N LYS A 36 3.32 2.28 13.74
CA LYS A 36 3.85 2.24 12.37
C LYS A 36 3.02 1.34 11.45
N ASN A 37 2.54 0.20 11.95
CA ASN A 37 1.66 -0.69 11.19
C ASN A 37 0.26 -0.08 10.94
N ASP A 38 -0.28 0.65 11.90
CA ASP A 38 -1.56 1.33 11.75
C ASP A 38 -1.47 2.45 10.71
N PHE A 39 -0.32 3.13 10.61
CA PHE A 39 -0.09 4.11 9.54
C PHE A 39 -0.23 3.50 8.13
N PHE A 40 0.32 2.31 7.90
CA PHE A 40 0.14 1.61 6.63
C PHE A 40 -1.31 1.14 6.41
N ASN A 41 -2.06 0.85 7.48
CA ASN A 41 -3.49 0.56 7.40
C ASN A 41 -4.34 1.81 7.13
N LEU A 42 -3.84 3.01 7.48
CA LEU A 42 -4.46 4.29 7.17
C LEU A 42 -4.18 4.75 5.73
N LEU A 43 -3.18 4.16 5.06
CA LEU A 43 -2.97 4.42 3.65
C LEU A 43 -4.13 3.81 2.85
N PRO A 44 -4.70 4.54 1.87
CA PRO A 44 -5.78 4.03 1.03
C PRO A 44 -5.33 2.89 0.10
N PHE A 45 -4.06 2.48 0.14
CA PHE A 45 -3.48 1.39 -0.66
C PHE A 45 -3.07 0.22 0.22
N LYS A 46 -3.79 -0.89 0.07
CA LYS A 46 -3.51 -2.14 0.77
C LYS A 46 -2.42 -2.95 0.07
N ASN A 47 -1.48 -3.51 0.83
CA ASN A 47 -0.62 -4.59 0.35
C ASN A 47 -1.36 -5.92 0.54
N TYR A 48 -1.75 -6.56 -0.57
CA TYR A 48 -2.48 -7.82 -0.57
C TYR A 48 -1.58 -9.05 -0.48
N GLY A 49 -0.25 -8.89 -0.58
CA GLY A 49 0.68 -10.02 -0.61
C GLY A 49 0.47 -10.90 -1.84
N ILE A 50 0.51 -12.22 -1.63
CA ILE A 50 0.29 -13.23 -2.66
C ILE A 50 -1.16 -13.72 -2.55
N LEU A 51 -1.93 -13.55 -3.61
CA LEU A 51 -3.32 -14.01 -3.72
C LEU A 51 -3.48 -15.03 -4.85
N GLU A 52 -4.47 -15.88 -4.72
CA GLU A 52 -4.96 -16.76 -5.79
C GLU A 52 -6.44 -16.52 -6.02
N GLY A 53 -6.91 -16.74 -7.26
CA GLY A 53 -8.31 -16.55 -7.62
C GLY A 53 -8.61 -15.14 -8.16
N SER A 54 -9.90 -14.78 -8.12
CA SER A 54 -10.41 -13.55 -8.71
C SER A 54 -9.84 -12.31 -8.02
N LEU A 55 -9.60 -11.27 -8.81
CA LEU A 55 -9.24 -9.93 -8.34
C LEU A 55 -10.42 -8.95 -8.45
N ASP A 56 -11.66 -9.42 -8.54
CA ASP A 56 -12.80 -8.54 -8.80
C ASP A 56 -13.20 -7.71 -7.57
N ASP A 57 -13.03 -8.28 -6.37
CA ASP A 57 -13.44 -7.65 -5.11
C ASP A 57 -12.33 -6.87 -4.41
N ILE A 58 -11.13 -6.79 -5.00
CA ILE A 58 -10.05 -6.02 -4.38
C ILE A 58 -10.32 -4.52 -4.48
N GLY A 59 -9.95 -3.81 -3.40
CA GLY A 59 -9.87 -2.35 -3.39
C GLY A 59 -8.50 -1.85 -3.85
N SER A 60 -8.27 -0.55 -3.68
CA SER A 60 -6.99 0.11 -4.01
C SER A 60 -5.81 -0.56 -3.29
N GLY A 61 -4.79 -0.94 -4.05
CA GLY A 61 -3.68 -1.72 -3.52
C GLY A 61 -2.83 -2.40 -4.58
N PHE A 62 -1.92 -3.25 -4.12
CA PHE A 62 -1.03 -4.03 -4.96
C PHE A 62 -0.76 -5.41 -4.35
N GLY A 63 -0.30 -6.33 -5.17
CA GLY A 63 0.06 -7.67 -4.75
C GLY A 63 0.57 -8.51 -5.89
N TYR A 64 0.65 -9.81 -5.67
CA TYR A 64 0.98 -10.81 -6.67
C TYR A 64 -0.20 -11.77 -6.83
N ASN A 65 -0.52 -12.14 -8.06
CA ASN A 65 -1.54 -13.15 -8.33
C ASN A 65 -1.04 -14.15 -9.36
N SER A 66 -1.05 -15.44 -8.99
CA SER A 66 -0.52 -16.54 -9.80
C SER A 66 -1.54 -17.05 -10.83
N THR A 67 -2.81 -17.14 -10.45
CA THR A 67 -3.85 -17.77 -11.27
C THR A 67 -5.25 -17.35 -10.83
N GLY A 68 -6.25 -17.61 -11.67
CA GLY A 68 -7.67 -17.50 -11.34
C GLY A 68 -8.29 -16.11 -11.50
N ASP A 69 -7.52 -15.11 -11.96
CA ASP A 69 -8.01 -13.74 -12.20
C ASP A 69 -8.41 -13.46 -13.66
N GLY A 70 -8.31 -14.46 -14.54
CA GLY A 70 -8.61 -14.35 -15.97
C GLY A 70 -7.59 -13.54 -16.79
N SER A 71 -6.48 -13.10 -16.19
CA SER A 71 -5.44 -12.35 -16.90
C SER A 71 -4.60 -13.24 -17.81
N GLY A 72 -4.56 -14.55 -17.55
CA GLY A 72 -3.72 -15.51 -18.27
C GLY A 72 -2.21 -15.30 -18.05
N ILE A 73 -1.82 -14.51 -17.04
CA ILE A 73 -0.42 -14.30 -16.64
C ILE A 73 -0.30 -14.37 -15.12
N SER A 74 0.79 -14.93 -14.63
CA SER A 74 1.18 -14.85 -13.22
C SER A 74 2.06 -13.61 -13.01
N GLY A 75 1.75 -12.79 -12.02
CA GLY A 75 2.45 -11.52 -11.92
C GLY A 75 1.96 -10.54 -10.87
N MET A 76 2.68 -9.42 -10.77
CA MET A 76 2.30 -8.32 -9.91
C MET A 76 1.09 -7.60 -10.47
N PHE A 77 0.13 -7.26 -9.61
CA PHE A 77 -1.00 -6.42 -9.95
C PHE A 77 -0.98 -5.11 -9.16
N PHE A 78 -1.59 -4.10 -9.74
CA PHE A 78 -1.91 -2.82 -9.12
C PHE A 78 -3.38 -2.52 -9.39
N CYS A 79 -4.10 -2.11 -8.36
CA CYS A 79 -5.51 -1.76 -8.43
C CYS A 79 -5.72 -0.38 -7.84
N ILE A 80 -6.54 0.42 -8.50
CA ILE A 80 -7.15 1.63 -7.95
C ILE A 80 -8.65 1.50 -8.04
N ASN A 81 -9.37 1.98 -7.05
CA ASN A 81 -10.82 1.92 -7.01
C ASN A 81 -11.44 3.22 -6.52
N TYR A 82 -12.64 3.50 -7.01
CA TYR A 82 -13.54 4.49 -6.47
C TYR A 82 -14.95 3.89 -6.47
N SER A 83 -15.50 3.61 -5.28
CA SER A 83 -16.72 2.80 -5.14
C SER A 83 -16.53 1.45 -5.87
N GLN A 84 -17.46 1.09 -6.75
CA GLN A 84 -17.42 -0.13 -7.57
C GLN A 84 -16.58 -0.01 -8.85
N CYS A 85 -16.19 1.20 -9.25
CA CYS A 85 -15.33 1.42 -10.41
C CYS A 85 -13.87 1.10 -10.04
N ARG A 86 -13.20 0.29 -10.87
CA ARG A 86 -11.81 -0.12 -10.65
C ARG A 86 -11.01 -0.03 -11.92
N PHE A 87 -9.73 0.26 -11.78
CA PHE A 87 -8.72 0.11 -12.83
C PHE A 87 -7.62 -0.80 -12.31
N GLN A 88 -7.28 -1.81 -13.11
CA GLN A 88 -6.25 -2.79 -12.77
C GLN A 88 -5.19 -2.87 -13.84
N LEU A 89 -3.94 -2.94 -13.39
CA LEU A 89 -2.76 -3.25 -14.19
C LEU A 89 -2.14 -4.53 -13.65
N LYS A 90 -1.61 -5.37 -14.55
CA LYS A 90 -0.87 -6.57 -14.19
C LYS A 90 0.31 -6.78 -15.12
N SER A 91 1.50 -6.98 -14.55
CA SER A 91 2.72 -7.32 -15.30
C SER A 91 3.15 -8.74 -14.96
N ASP A 92 3.58 -9.49 -15.96
CA ASP A 92 4.28 -10.76 -15.70
C ASP A 92 5.65 -10.52 -15.02
N LEU A 93 6.22 -11.58 -14.45
CA LEU A 93 7.50 -11.55 -13.74
C LEU A 93 8.70 -11.22 -14.64
N LEU A 94 8.57 -11.41 -15.96
CA LEU A 94 9.65 -11.19 -16.91
C LEU A 94 9.61 -9.78 -17.50
N GLY A 95 8.56 -9.00 -17.22
CA GLY A 95 8.33 -7.68 -17.80
C GLY A 95 7.94 -7.72 -19.28
N ASN A 96 7.57 -8.90 -19.81
CA ASN A 96 7.25 -9.08 -21.22
C ASN A 96 5.80 -8.71 -21.54
N THR A 97 4.91 -8.90 -20.56
CA THR A 97 3.47 -8.70 -20.74
C THR A 97 2.95 -7.74 -19.70
N LEU A 98 2.36 -6.63 -20.17
CA LEU A 98 1.53 -5.75 -19.36
C LEU A 98 0.08 -5.89 -19.79
N LYS A 99 -0.83 -6.08 -18.85
CA LYS A 99 -2.28 -6.14 -19.08
C LYS A 99 -3.03 -5.14 -18.24
N ALA A 100 -4.15 -4.67 -18.77
CA ALA A 100 -5.09 -3.82 -18.07
C ALA A 100 -6.52 -4.33 -18.19
N ARG A 101 -7.34 -4.02 -17.18
CA ARG A 101 -8.80 -4.09 -17.25
C ARG A 101 -9.41 -3.03 -16.37
N SER A 102 -10.72 -2.80 -16.51
CA SER A 102 -11.45 -1.87 -15.67
C SER A 102 -12.86 -2.37 -15.42
N SER A 103 -13.47 -1.88 -14.34
CA SER A 103 -14.92 -2.00 -14.13
C SER A 103 -15.58 -0.63 -14.09
N ASN A 104 -16.83 -0.58 -14.52
CA ASN A 104 -17.64 0.64 -14.45
C ASN A 104 -18.22 0.83 -13.03
N PHE A 105 -19.04 1.87 -12.83
CA PHE A 105 -19.70 2.17 -11.54
C PHE A 105 -20.71 1.11 -11.09
N ASN A 106 -21.09 0.16 -11.96
CA ASN A 106 -21.96 -0.97 -11.62
C ASN A 106 -21.17 -2.23 -11.27
N GLY A 107 -19.84 -2.19 -11.31
CA GLY A 107 -18.98 -3.35 -11.08
C GLY A 107 -18.85 -4.29 -12.29
N GLU A 108 -19.32 -3.89 -13.47
CA GLU A 108 -19.20 -4.71 -14.68
C GLU A 108 -17.78 -4.59 -15.25
N TRP A 109 -17.14 -5.72 -15.48
CA TRP A 109 -15.73 -5.78 -15.89
C TRP A 109 -15.55 -5.84 -17.40
N THR A 110 -14.53 -5.13 -17.88
CA THR A 110 -13.92 -5.44 -19.18
C THR A 110 -13.06 -6.69 -19.06
N ASN A 111 -12.93 -7.44 -20.16
CA ASN A 111 -11.88 -8.45 -20.27
C ASN A 111 -10.48 -7.82 -20.12
N TRP A 112 -9.52 -8.62 -19.68
CA TRP A 112 -8.11 -8.23 -19.70
C TRP A 112 -7.62 -7.98 -21.12
N LYS A 113 -6.94 -6.86 -21.32
CA LYS A 113 -6.32 -6.47 -22.59
C LYS A 113 -4.82 -6.29 -22.41
N SER A 114 -4.03 -6.83 -23.34
CA SER A 114 -2.59 -6.58 -23.38
C SER A 114 -2.30 -5.16 -23.85
N ILE A 115 -1.31 -4.53 -23.23
CA ILE A 115 -0.74 -3.25 -23.65
C ILE A 115 0.56 -3.55 -24.38
N SER A 116 0.70 -2.99 -25.58
CA SER A 116 1.91 -3.07 -26.39
C SER A 116 2.38 -1.66 -26.69
N PHE A 117 3.68 -1.42 -26.60
CA PHE A 117 4.30 -0.16 -27.01
C PHE A 117 4.77 -0.33 -28.46
N THR A 118 4.44 0.64 -29.30
CA THR A 118 4.90 0.74 -30.70
C THR A 118 6.07 1.69 -30.81
#